data_AF-A0A3A0VQQ8-F1
#
_entry.id   AF-A0A3A0VQQ8-F1
#
_cell.length_a   1.000
_cell.length_b   1.000
_cell.length_c   1.000
_cell.angle_alpha   90.00
_cell.angle_beta   90.00
_cell.angle_gamma   90.00
#
_symmetry.space_group_name_H-M   'P 1'
#
loop_
_entity.id
_entity.type
_entity.pdbx_description
1 polymer ?
#
loop_
_entity_poly.entity_id
_entity_poly.type
_entity_poly.pdbx_seq_one_letter_code
_entity_poly.pdbx_strand_id
1 'polypeptide(L)'
;MKKLKIISLIILTVTLLVACDSDGNFTQSDFDKVEQGLETLTKHLQQDSDDTSKSQVTKADINLINSNTNSENYAYINDNKTNLTTADNKLLDKYSREKFWVIYPKLDRYGRAGTVTALVTHQSVESHSSKVRKRPAFDYGVHIAGEYKDGVYNPEKQAWKGEESNNEILQLNGYRGYIYNKSHSLAWSLGGDMETHNLTLGTRAQNVGTNRDRNGGGMGYAETQIRNAIHEHPETKVFYKVTPVYQGSELLPRGSHVRAYSVNDDGQTVNLNVWVSNTQKGVKINYQDGTHNG
;
A
#
# COMPACT_ATOMS: atom_id res chain seq x y z
N MET A 1 -0.24 16.35 21.21
CA MET A 1 -0.38 17.21 22.41
C MET A 1 -1.61 16.89 23.28
N LYS A 2 -2.78 16.52 22.73
CA LYS A 2 -3.97 16.15 23.54
C LYS A 2 -3.84 14.85 24.36
N LYS A 3 -3.12 13.83 23.85
CA LYS A 3 -2.93 12.55 24.57
C LYS A 3 -1.98 12.62 25.77
N LEU A 4 -0.96 13.50 25.74
CA LEU A 4 -0.05 13.69 26.89
C LEU A 4 -0.75 14.30 28.10
N LYS A 5 -1.74 15.18 27.88
CA LYS A 5 -2.56 15.77 28.95
C LYS A 5 -3.47 14.75 29.66
N ILE A 6 -3.87 13.67 28.98
CA ILE A 6 -4.69 12.61 29.56
C ILE A 6 -3.84 11.73 30.51
N ILE A 7 -2.56 11.51 30.19
CA ILE A 7 -1.65 10.72 31.02
C ILE A 7 -1.30 11.47 32.32
N SER A 8 -1.02 12.77 32.25
CA SER A 8 -0.80 13.58 33.46
C SER A 8 -2.06 13.69 34.35
N LEU A 9 -3.26 13.59 33.76
CA LEU A 9 -4.52 13.64 34.51
C LEU A 9 -4.79 12.32 35.26
N ILE A 10 -4.39 11.17 34.70
CA ILE A 10 -4.50 9.85 35.34
C ILE A 10 -3.49 9.69 36.48
N ILE A 11 -2.27 10.22 36.30
CA ILE A 11 -1.25 10.22 37.37
C ILE A 11 -1.71 11.09 38.56
N LEU A 12 -2.39 12.21 38.30
CA LEU A 12 -2.88 13.11 39.36
C LEU A 12 -4.10 12.55 40.11
N THR A 13 -4.99 11.79 39.45
CA THR A 13 -6.14 11.17 40.12
C THR A 13 -5.78 9.96 40.98
N VAL A 14 -4.73 9.20 40.65
CA VAL A 14 -4.27 8.09 41.50
C VAL A 14 -3.61 8.62 42.79
N THR A 15 -2.98 9.79 42.78
CA THR A 15 -2.45 10.43 44.00
C THR A 15 -3.50 11.10 44.89
N LEU A 16 -4.73 11.31 44.41
CA LEU A 16 -5.78 12.04 45.16
C LEU A 16 -6.89 11.15 45.74
N LEU A 17 -6.88 9.84 45.47
CA LEU A 17 -7.91 8.90 45.94
C LEU A 17 -7.48 8.01 47.12
N VAL A 18 -6.35 8.29 47.76
CA VAL A 18 -5.94 7.63 49.02
C VAL A 18 -6.09 8.61 50.19
N ALA A 19 -7.31 9.08 50.38
CA ALA A 19 -7.71 9.77 51.60
C ALA A 19 -9.20 9.52 51.86
N CYS A 20 -9.60 8.25 51.90
CA CYS A 20 -10.83 7.79 52.56
C CYS A 20 -10.79 6.27 52.70
N ASP A 21 -10.62 5.82 53.96
CA ASP A 21 -10.95 4.50 54.52
C ASP A 21 -10.52 3.22 53.77
N SER A 22 -9.42 2.62 54.26
CA SER A 22 -9.34 1.23 54.74
C SER A 22 -7.88 0.88 55.02
N ASP A 23 -7.62 0.14 56.10
CA ASP A 23 -6.32 -0.24 56.66
C ASP A 23 -5.40 -1.07 55.73
N GLY A 24 -4.96 -0.48 54.62
CA GLY A 24 -3.95 -1.04 53.72
C GLY A 24 -2.70 -0.16 53.72
N ASN A 25 -1.69 -0.52 54.52
CA ASN A 25 -0.37 0.09 54.38
C ASN A 25 0.28 -0.40 53.07
N PHE A 26 0.21 0.42 52.03
CA PHE A 26 0.93 0.17 50.79
C PHE A 26 2.43 0.24 51.04
N THR A 27 3.15 -0.79 50.61
CA THR A 27 4.60 -0.86 50.77
C THR A 27 5.31 -0.25 49.56
N GLN A 28 6.58 0.14 49.69
CA GLN A 28 7.40 0.59 48.57
C GLN A 28 7.41 -0.43 47.41
N SER A 29 7.38 -1.72 47.74
CA SER A 29 7.28 -2.84 46.79
C SER A 29 6.00 -2.79 45.94
N ASP A 30 4.90 -2.28 46.48
CA ASP A 30 3.65 -2.14 45.73
C ASP A 30 3.72 -0.99 44.73
N PHE A 31 4.41 0.10 45.07
CA PHE A 31 4.71 1.20 44.14
C PHE A 31 5.65 0.76 43.03
N ASP A 32 6.72 0.03 43.36
CA ASP A 32 7.71 -0.44 42.38
C ASP A 32 7.06 -1.39 41.34
N LYS A 33 6.07 -2.20 41.75
CA LYS A 33 5.29 -3.06 40.84
C LYS A 33 4.42 -2.25 39.88
N VAL A 34 3.80 -1.17 40.36
CA VAL A 34 2.98 -0.27 39.52
C VAL A 34 3.87 0.46 38.52
N GLU A 35 5.04 0.94 38.94
CA GLU A 35 6.02 1.59 38.08
C GLU A 35 6.55 0.64 36.99
N GLN A 36 6.92 -0.59 37.34
CA GLN A 36 7.31 -1.61 36.35
C GLN A 36 6.17 -1.95 35.38
N GLY A 37 4.92 -2.01 35.87
CA GLY A 37 3.74 -2.20 35.03
C GLY A 37 3.55 -1.07 34.02
N LEU A 38 3.74 0.18 34.45
CA LEU A 38 3.67 1.38 33.62
C LEU A 38 4.82 1.46 32.61
N GLU A 39 6.05 1.12 33.00
CA GLU A 39 7.19 1.04 32.08
C GLU A 39 6.97 -0.04 31.01
N THR A 40 6.43 -1.20 31.41
CA THR A 40 6.11 -2.30 30.50
C THR A 40 5.01 -1.88 29.53
N LEU A 41 3.94 -1.23 30.01
CA LEU A 41 2.90 -0.68 29.15
C LEU A 41 3.44 0.41 28.21
N THR A 42 4.31 1.28 28.70
CA THR A 42 4.92 2.35 27.91
C THR A 42 5.82 1.78 26.81
N LYS A 43 6.62 0.75 27.12
CA LYS A 43 7.40 0.01 26.12
C LYS A 43 6.49 -0.68 25.10
N HIS A 44 5.40 -1.31 25.54
CA HIS A 44 4.44 -1.96 24.64
C HIS A 44 3.74 -0.96 23.71
N LEU A 45 3.32 0.19 24.25
CA LEU A 45 2.73 1.29 23.48
C LEU A 45 3.73 1.98 22.55
N GLN A 46 5.02 2.04 22.92
CA GLN A 46 6.09 2.49 22.04
C GLN A 46 6.33 1.48 20.90
N GLN A 47 6.35 0.18 21.20
CA GLN A 47 6.48 -0.90 20.21
C GLN A 47 5.31 -0.92 19.21
N ASP A 48 4.07 -0.77 19.68
CA ASP A 48 2.88 -0.66 18.82
C ASP A 48 2.86 0.64 18.00
N SER A 49 3.49 1.70 18.49
CA SER A 49 3.61 2.97 17.76
C SER A 49 4.69 2.97 16.66
N ASP A 50 5.71 2.12 16.80
CA ASP A 50 6.87 2.10 15.89
C ASP A 50 6.70 1.13 14.70
N ASP A 51 5.74 0.18 14.73
CA ASP A 51 5.63 -0.88 13.71
C ASP A 51 4.51 -0.70 12.65
N THR A 52 3.75 0.40 12.65
CA THR A 52 2.69 0.59 11.62
C THR A 52 2.52 2.02 11.07
N SER A 53 3.28 3.01 11.52
CA SER A 53 3.02 4.43 11.19
C SER A 53 4.10 5.17 10.38
N LYS A 54 5.29 4.59 10.18
CA LYS A 54 6.33 5.21 9.33
C LYS A 54 6.10 4.80 7.88
N SER A 55 5.81 5.79 7.04
CA SER A 55 5.71 5.62 5.58
C SER A 55 6.99 4.93 5.06
N GLN A 56 6.84 3.76 4.44
CA GLN A 56 7.96 2.99 3.86
C GLN A 56 8.58 3.67 2.62
N VAL A 57 8.06 4.82 2.21
CA VAL A 57 8.56 5.59 1.08
C VAL A 57 9.91 6.20 1.44
N THR A 58 10.96 5.81 0.72
CA THR A 58 12.33 6.30 0.91
C THR A 58 12.57 7.58 0.10
N LYS A 59 13.67 8.29 0.38
CA LYS A 59 14.12 9.41 -0.48
C LYS A 59 14.37 8.96 -1.93
N ALA A 60 14.84 7.73 -2.12
CA ALA A 60 15.05 7.16 -3.45
C ALA A 60 13.71 7.02 -4.18
N ASP A 61 12.66 6.56 -3.50
CA ASP A 61 11.31 6.47 -4.07
C ASP A 61 10.75 7.84 -4.45
N ILE A 62 10.93 8.87 -3.60
CA ILE A 62 10.51 10.25 -3.91
C ILE A 62 11.20 10.79 -5.16
N ASN A 63 12.48 10.45 -5.38
CA ASN A 63 13.20 10.89 -6.58
C ASN A 63 12.62 10.30 -7.87
N LEU A 64 11.93 9.15 -7.80
CA LEU A 64 11.30 8.52 -8.96
C LEU A 64 10.12 9.31 -9.51
N ILE A 65 9.53 10.22 -8.74
CA ILE A 65 8.40 11.07 -9.17
C ILE A 65 8.71 11.81 -10.48
N ASN A 66 9.97 12.17 -10.70
CA ASN A 66 10.43 12.90 -11.88
C ASN A 66 10.93 12.00 -13.02
N SER A 67 10.69 10.69 -12.96
CA SER A 67 11.13 9.76 -14.01
C SER A 67 10.36 10.00 -15.30
N ASN A 68 11.07 10.06 -16.43
CA ASN A 68 10.48 10.15 -17.75
C ASN A 68 9.89 8.80 -18.16
N THR A 69 8.57 8.70 -18.23
CA THR A 69 7.87 7.49 -18.66
C THR A 69 7.80 7.37 -20.18
N ASN A 70 7.70 6.13 -20.66
CA ASN A 70 7.43 5.81 -22.05
C ASN A 70 5.94 6.06 -22.39
N SER A 71 5.56 5.77 -23.65
CA SER A 71 4.16 5.93 -24.11
C SER A 71 3.14 5.04 -23.39
N GLU A 72 3.61 3.98 -22.73
CA GLU A 72 2.81 3.06 -21.92
C GLU A 72 2.82 3.44 -20.44
N ASN A 73 3.31 4.63 -20.10
CA ASN A 73 3.21 5.26 -18.79
C ASN A 73 4.01 4.57 -17.66
N TYR A 74 5.14 3.95 -18.01
CA TYR A 74 6.14 3.47 -17.04
C TYR A 74 7.57 3.80 -17.47
N ALA A 75 8.52 3.71 -16.55
CA ALA A 75 9.95 3.89 -16.78
C ALA A 75 10.75 2.73 -16.16
N TYR A 76 11.80 2.30 -16.83
CA TYR A 76 12.75 1.35 -16.26
C TYR A 76 13.68 2.06 -15.28
N ILE A 77 13.87 1.46 -14.11
CA ILE A 77 14.75 1.94 -13.06
C ILE A 77 15.91 0.95 -12.94
N ASN A 78 17.15 1.47 -12.86
CA ASN A 78 18.35 0.65 -12.72
C ASN A 78 18.41 -0.49 -13.76
N ASP A 79 18.29 -0.13 -15.04
CA ASP A 79 18.24 -1.06 -16.18
C ASP A 79 17.18 -2.16 -16.04
N ASN A 80 16.03 -1.80 -15.45
CA ASN A 80 14.93 -2.70 -15.12
C ASN A 80 15.33 -3.83 -14.16
N LYS A 81 16.35 -3.63 -13.34
CA LYS A 81 16.85 -4.64 -12.41
C LYS A 81 16.79 -4.20 -10.96
N THR A 82 16.57 -5.17 -10.11
CA THR A 82 16.61 -5.05 -8.65
C THR A 82 17.34 -6.23 -8.03
N ASN A 83 17.74 -6.06 -6.77
CA ASN A 83 18.30 -7.10 -5.91
C ASN A 83 17.45 -7.19 -4.65
N LEU A 84 17.33 -8.39 -4.07
CA LEU A 84 16.68 -8.55 -2.77
C LEU A 84 17.52 -7.87 -1.68
N THR A 85 16.90 -6.97 -0.91
CA THR A 85 17.55 -6.34 0.24
C THR A 85 17.60 -7.30 1.42
N THR A 86 18.36 -6.96 2.47
CA THR A 86 18.33 -7.69 3.74
C THR A 86 16.92 -7.76 4.33
N ALA A 87 16.12 -6.70 4.19
CA ALA A 87 14.74 -6.68 4.66
C ALA A 87 13.84 -7.61 3.82
N ASP A 88 14.02 -7.61 2.50
CA ASP A 88 13.26 -8.50 1.59
C ASP A 88 13.55 -9.98 1.93
N ASN A 89 14.83 -10.33 2.16
CA ASN A 89 15.22 -11.67 2.57
C ASN A 89 14.65 -12.07 3.93
N LYS A 90 14.64 -11.17 4.92
CA LYS A 90 14.00 -11.43 6.21
C LYS A 90 12.51 -11.73 6.09
N LEU A 91 11.78 -11.08 5.17
CA LEU A 91 10.37 -11.39 4.92
C LEU A 91 10.21 -12.79 4.30
N LEU A 92 11.04 -13.12 3.29
CA LEU A 92 11.05 -14.43 2.66
C LEU A 92 11.33 -15.55 3.68
N ASP A 93 12.28 -15.35 4.59
CA ASP A 93 12.64 -16.32 5.62
C ASP A 93 11.55 -16.42 6.71
N LYS A 94 10.87 -15.31 7.03
CA LYS A 94 9.79 -15.27 8.03
C LYS A 94 8.50 -15.95 7.54
N TYR A 95 8.11 -15.73 6.30
CA TYR A 95 6.81 -16.19 5.78
C TYR A 95 6.93 -17.48 4.98
N SER A 96 7.60 -17.44 3.84
CA SER A 96 7.92 -18.60 3.01
C SER A 96 8.77 -18.17 1.81
N ARG A 97 9.64 -19.06 1.33
CA ARG A 97 10.21 -18.97 -0.02
C ARG A 97 9.47 -19.83 -1.04
N GLU A 98 8.47 -20.60 -0.59
CA GLU A 98 7.84 -21.65 -1.38
C GLU A 98 6.36 -21.38 -1.67
N LYS A 99 5.62 -20.86 -0.68
CA LYS A 99 4.17 -20.70 -0.73
C LYS A 99 3.78 -19.24 -0.93
N PHE A 100 2.66 -19.03 -1.60
CA PHE A 100 2.08 -17.69 -1.74
C PHE A 100 1.83 -17.06 -0.37
N TRP A 101 2.21 -15.81 -0.23
CA TRP A 101 1.83 -14.94 0.88
C TRP A 101 1.78 -13.50 0.39
N VAL A 102 1.00 -12.68 1.08
CA VAL A 102 0.91 -11.24 0.84
C VAL A 102 0.80 -10.51 2.16
N ILE A 103 1.44 -9.35 2.23
CA ILE A 103 1.42 -8.44 3.37
C ILE A 103 0.77 -7.15 2.88
N TYR A 104 -0.39 -6.85 3.46
CA TYR A 104 -1.07 -5.58 3.30
C TYR A 104 -0.91 -4.76 4.59
N PRO A 105 -0.30 -3.56 4.54
CA PRO A 105 -0.28 -2.68 5.69
C PRO A 105 -1.66 -2.07 5.92
N LYS A 106 -1.92 -1.65 7.17
CA LYS A 106 -3.06 -0.77 7.46
C LYS A 106 -2.93 0.53 6.67
N LEU A 107 -4.07 1.20 6.43
CA LEU A 107 -4.03 2.53 5.84
C LEU A 107 -3.32 3.49 6.81
N ASP A 108 -2.60 4.46 6.24
CA ASP A 108 -1.90 5.44 7.07
C ASP A 108 -2.87 6.44 7.73
N ARG A 109 -2.33 7.43 8.46
CA ARG A 109 -3.13 8.45 9.14
C ARG A 109 -4.00 9.31 8.20
N TYR A 110 -3.71 9.31 6.90
CA TYR A 110 -4.48 9.98 5.86
C TYR A 110 -5.38 8.99 5.10
N GLY A 111 -5.52 7.74 5.57
CA GLY A 111 -6.34 6.74 4.90
C GLY A 111 -5.78 6.26 3.57
N ARG A 112 -4.46 6.35 3.37
CA ARG A 112 -3.80 5.97 2.11
C ARG A 112 -3.26 4.54 2.19
N ALA A 113 -3.35 3.82 1.08
CA ALA A 113 -2.76 2.50 0.94
C ALA A 113 -1.22 2.57 0.98
N GLY A 114 -0.62 1.62 1.69
CA GLY A 114 0.83 1.53 1.88
C GLY A 114 1.52 0.56 0.91
N THR A 115 2.75 0.18 1.24
CA THR A 115 3.54 -0.77 0.45
C THR A 115 3.02 -2.19 0.59
N VAL A 116 2.63 -2.81 -0.52
CA VAL A 116 2.21 -4.21 -0.59
C VAL A 116 3.41 -5.06 -0.98
N THR A 117 3.65 -6.15 -0.24
CA THR A 117 4.72 -7.12 -0.54
C THR A 117 4.14 -8.53 -0.57
N ALA A 118 4.53 -9.32 -1.55
CA ALA A 118 4.05 -10.68 -1.72
C ALA A 118 5.14 -11.61 -2.24
N LEU A 119 4.95 -12.92 -2.04
CA LEU A 119 5.55 -13.95 -2.88
C LEU A 119 4.46 -14.52 -3.77
N VAL A 120 4.53 -14.26 -5.08
CA VAL A 120 3.58 -14.75 -6.09
C VAL A 120 4.04 -16.10 -6.60
N THR A 121 3.11 -17.05 -6.76
CA THR A 121 3.40 -18.42 -7.22
C THR A 121 2.42 -18.85 -8.31
N HIS A 122 2.71 -19.95 -9.01
CA HIS A 122 1.76 -20.55 -9.96
C HIS A 122 0.38 -20.80 -9.35
N GLN A 123 0.33 -21.32 -8.12
CA GLN A 123 -0.93 -21.58 -7.43
C GLN A 123 -1.77 -20.30 -7.23
N SER A 124 -1.14 -19.16 -6.88
CA SER A 124 -1.87 -17.90 -6.69
C SER A 124 -2.41 -17.35 -8.01
N VAL A 125 -1.63 -17.43 -9.09
CA VAL A 125 -2.04 -17.02 -10.44
C VAL A 125 -3.16 -17.92 -10.97
N GLU A 126 -3.02 -19.24 -10.89
CA GLU A 126 -3.98 -20.21 -11.42
C GLU A 126 -5.35 -20.09 -10.73
N SER A 127 -5.36 -20.03 -9.40
CA SER A 127 -6.58 -19.90 -8.58
C SER A 127 -7.33 -18.56 -8.76
N HIS A 128 -6.70 -17.56 -9.37
CA HIS A 128 -7.30 -16.26 -9.69
C HIS A 128 -7.48 -16.04 -11.19
N SER A 129 -7.17 -17.04 -12.01
CA SER A 129 -7.42 -17.00 -13.45
C SER A 129 -8.91 -16.95 -13.74
N SER A 130 -9.30 -16.27 -14.82
CA SER A 130 -10.70 -16.20 -15.27
C SER A 130 -11.29 -17.56 -15.65
N LYS A 131 -10.43 -18.56 -15.92
CA LYS A 131 -10.82 -19.95 -16.17
C LYS A 131 -11.30 -20.65 -14.89
N VAL A 132 -10.71 -20.30 -13.75
CA VAL A 132 -11.00 -20.92 -12.45
C VAL A 132 -12.04 -20.14 -11.66
N ARG A 133 -11.98 -18.80 -11.70
CA ARG A 133 -12.89 -17.96 -10.91
C ARG A 133 -13.12 -16.60 -11.56
N LYS A 134 -14.38 -16.16 -11.56
CA LYS A 134 -14.75 -14.80 -11.95
C LYS A 134 -14.20 -13.81 -10.90
N ARG A 135 -13.54 -12.75 -11.37
CA ARG A 135 -13.13 -11.64 -10.50
C ARG A 135 -14.37 -11.02 -9.84
N PRO A 136 -14.41 -10.89 -8.50
CA PRO A 136 -15.51 -10.23 -7.82
C PRO A 136 -15.55 -8.73 -8.17
N ALA A 137 -16.73 -8.13 -8.07
CA ALA A 137 -16.84 -6.68 -8.04
C ALA A 137 -16.23 -6.14 -6.74
N PHE A 138 -15.88 -4.85 -6.72
CA PHE A 138 -15.59 -4.19 -5.46
C PHE A 138 -16.85 -4.15 -4.60
N ASP A 139 -16.70 -4.42 -3.31
CA ASP A 139 -17.79 -4.19 -2.35
C ASP A 139 -18.16 -2.70 -2.33
N TYR A 140 -19.43 -2.41 -2.05
CA TYR A 140 -19.94 -1.04 -2.02
C TYR A 140 -19.16 -0.15 -1.04
N GLY A 141 -18.69 -0.70 0.08
CA GLY A 141 -17.92 0.02 1.10
C GLY A 141 -16.45 0.26 0.75
N VAL A 142 -15.95 -0.24 -0.39
CA VAL A 142 -14.56 -0.04 -0.81
C VAL A 142 -14.41 1.35 -1.42
N HIS A 143 -14.07 2.30 -0.55
CA HIS A 143 -13.76 3.68 -0.89
C HIS A 143 -12.34 4.06 -0.49
N ILE A 144 -11.63 4.76 -1.36
CA ILE A 144 -10.20 5.02 -1.21
C ILE A 144 -9.87 6.51 -1.13
N ALA A 145 -8.65 6.81 -0.69
CA ALA A 145 -8.14 8.18 -0.59
C ALA A 145 -8.25 8.93 -1.93
N GLY A 146 -8.84 10.13 -1.87
CA GLY A 146 -9.03 11.01 -3.02
C GLY A 146 -10.17 10.63 -3.97
N GLU A 147 -10.96 9.58 -3.69
CA GLU A 147 -12.07 9.16 -4.55
C GLU A 147 -13.19 10.21 -4.65
N TYR A 148 -13.34 11.03 -3.61
CA TYR A 148 -14.42 12.01 -3.45
C TYR A 148 -13.87 13.41 -3.18
N LYS A 149 -14.48 14.43 -3.79
CA LYS A 149 -14.20 15.86 -3.57
C LYS A 149 -14.53 16.26 -2.14
N ASP A 150 -15.62 15.73 -1.62
CA ASP A 150 -16.15 15.91 -0.26
C ASP A 150 -15.72 14.78 0.69
N GLY A 151 -14.68 14.03 0.32
CA GLY A 151 -14.25 12.84 1.05
C GLY A 151 -13.89 13.10 2.50
N VAL A 152 -14.39 12.24 3.40
CA VAL A 152 -14.01 12.23 4.82
C VAL A 152 -13.50 10.84 5.21
N TYR A 153 -12.27 10.79 5.73
CA TYR A 153 -11.68 9.55 6.22
C TYR A 153 -12.11 9.23 7.65
N ASN A 154 -12.58 8.00 7.87
CA ASN A 154 -12.80 7.45 9.21
C ASN A 154 -11.64 6.50 9.57
N PRO A 155 -10.71 6.89 10.47
CA PRO A 155 -9.56 6.06 10.84
C PRO A 155 -9.94 4.81 11.64
N GLU A 156 -11.04 4.83 12.40
CA GLU A 156 -11.50 3.66 13.16
C GLU A 156 -12.03 2.57 12.23
N LYS A 157 -12.73 2.98 11.17
CA LYS A 157 -13.28 2.06 10.16
C LYS A 157 -12.32 1.78 9.00
N GLN A 158 -11.17 2.46 8.94
CA GLN A 158 -10.24 2.38 7.81
C GLN A 158 -10.93 2.60 6.45
N ALA A 159 -11.88 3.54 6.40
CA ALA A 159 -12.75 3.73 5.25
C ALA A 159 -12.97 5.21 4.93
N TRP A 160 -13.02 5.52 3.64
CA TRP A 160 -13.47 6.81 3.14
C TRP A 160 -14.98 6.81 2.90
N LYS A 161 -15.58 8.00 2.94
CA LYS A 161 -16.96 8.24 2.50
C LYS A 161 -17.04 9.60 1.81
N GLY A 162 -17.95 9.74 0.87
CA GLY A 162 -18.27 10.99 0.17
C GLY A 162 -19.37 10.73 -0.86
N GLU A 163 -19.93 11.81 -1.40
CA GLU A 163 -21.02 11.76 -2.38
C GLU A 163 -20.58 12.30 -3.74
N GLU A 164 -19.61 13.21 -3.77
CA GLU A 164 -19.15 13.87 -4.99
C GLU A 164 -17.89 13.20 -5.54
N SER A 165 -18.04 12.24 -6.47
CA SER A 165 -16.89 11.53 -7.03
C SER A 165 -15.95 12.46 -7.82
N ASN A 166 -14.64 12.23 -7.67
CA ASN A 166 -13.62 12.78 -8.55
C ASN A 166 -13.50 12.05 -9.89
N ASN A 167 -14.21 10.93 -10.08
CA ASN A 167 -14.12 10.14 -11.30
C ASN A 167 -15.21 10.53 -12.29
N GLU A 168 -14.82 10.80 -13.53
CA GLU A 168 -15.72 11.12 -14.62
C GLU A 168 -15.18 10.62 -15.95
N ILE A 169 -16.05 10.56 -16.97
CA ILE A 169 -15.64 10.21 -18.33
C ILE A 169 -15.05 11.46 -18.99
N LEU A 170 -13.78 11.38 -19.37
CA LEU A 170 -13.11 12.43 -20.14
C LEU A 170 -13.08 12.08 -21.63
N GLN A 171 -13.15 13.11 -22.46
CA GLN A 171 -12.94 13.03 -23.91
C GLN A 171 -11.64 13.77 -24.26
N LEU A 172 -10.56 13.02 -24.42
CA LEU A 172 -9.22 13.54 -24.71
C LEU A 172 -8.77 13.09 -26.11
N ASN A 173 -7.69 13.67 -26.62
CA ASN A 173 -7.12 13.26 -27.89
C ASN A 173 -6.64 11.79 -27.81
N GLY A 174 -7.32 10.90 -28.54
CA GLY A 174 -7.01 9.47 -28.58
C GLY A 174 -7.49 8.65 -27.36
N TYR A 175 -8.28 9.24 -26.46
CA TYR A 175 -8.79 8.57 -25.26
C TYR A 175 -10.21 9.02 -24.90
N ARG A 176 -11.10 8.07 -24.63
CA ARG A 176 -12.43 8.32 -24.04
C ARG A 176 -12.72 7.30 -22.96
N GLY A 177 -12.97 7.73 -21.74
CA GLY A 177 -13.26 6.84 -20.61
C GLY A 177 -13.09 7.50 -19.26
N TYR A 178 -13.35 6.73 -18.21
CA TYR A 178 -13.16 7.18 -16.82
C TYR A 178 -11.70 7.50 -16.52
N ILE A 179 -11.44 8.70 -16.02
CA ILE A 179 -10.08 9.15 -15.66
C ILE A 179 -9.42 8.22 -14.64
N TYR A 180 -10.16 7.75 -13.63
CA TYR A 180 -9.61 6.97 -12.53
C TYR A 180 -10.09 5.52 -12.50
N ASN A 181 -9.22 4.67 -11.96
CA ASN A 181 -9.47 3.30 -11.57
C ASN A 181 -9.07 3.12 -10.09
N LYS A 182 -9.75 2.18 -9.41
CA LYS A 182 -9.23 1.58 -8.18
C LYS A 182 -8.09 0.63 -8.58
N SER A 183 -6.90 1.20 -8.72
CA SER A 183 -5.71 0.49 -9.22
C SER A 183 -5.08 -0.32 -8.12
N HIS A 184 -4.79 -1.59 -8.40
CA HIS A 184 -4.24 -2.51 -7.41
C HIS A 184 -2.74 -2.35 -7.28
N SER A 185 -2.22 -2.53 -6.07
CA SER A 185 -0.80 -2.76 -5.85
C SER A 185 -0.43 -4.20 -6.20
N LEU A 186 -1.19 -5.19 -5.70
CA LEU A 186 -1.15 -6.58 -6.14
C LEU A 186 -2.43 -6.90 -6.93
N ALA A 187 -2.30 -7.18 -8.22
CA ALA A 187 -3.45 -7.48 -9.07
C ALA A 187 -4.21 -8.72 -8.61
N TRP A 188 -5.54 -8.72 -8.81
CA TRP A 188 -6.39 -9.91 -8.62
C TRP A 188 -5.78 -11.16 -9.27
N SER A 189 -5.31 -11.04 -10.51
CA SER A 189 -4.72 -12.15 -11.27
C SER A 189 -3.40 -12.71 -10.70
N LEU A 190 -2.79 -12.04 -9.73
CA LEU A 190 -1.58 -12.50 -9.03
C LEU A 190 -1.89 -13.04 -7.62
N GLY A 191 -3.16 -12.99 -7.20
CA GLY A 191 -3.59 -13.36 -5.84
C GLY A 191 -3.97 -12.18 -4.95
N GLY A 192 -4.08 -10.97 -5.51
CA GLY A 192 -4.49 -9.78 -4.78
C GLY A 192 -5.97 -9.77 -4.37
N ASP A 193 -6.28 -9.12 -3.25
CA ASP A 193 -7.66 -8.87 -2.84
C ASP A 193 -8.23 -7.58 -3.43
N MET A 194 -9.50 -7.31 -3.14
CA MET A 194 -10.25 -6.15 -3.65
C MET A 194 -10.44 -5.07 -2.58
N GLU A 195 -9.59 -5.05 -1.55
CA GLU A 195 -9.76 -4.23 -0.35
C GLU A 195 -8.99 -2.92 -0.42
N THR A 196 -9.41 -1.92 0.38
CA THR A 196 -8.86 -0.55 0.33
C THR A 196 -7.34 -0.48 0.55
N HIS A 197 -6.76 -1.38 1.35
CA HIS A 197 -5.31 -1.43 1.58
C HIS A 197 -4.48 -1.83 0.36
N ASN A 198 -5.12 -2.43 -0.66
CA ASN A 198 -4.47 -2.87 -1.89
C ASN A 198 -4.70 -1.88 -3.04
N LEU A 199 -5.43 -0.78 -2.79
CA LEU A 199 -5.96 0.08 -3.85
C LEU A 199 -5.49 1.52 -3.70
N THR A 200 -5.17 2.12 -4.84
CA THR A 200 -4.93 3.57 -4.95
C THR A 200 -5.81 4.14 -6.05
N LEU A 201 -6.13 5.44 -5.95
CA LEU A 201 -6.84 6.13 -7.02
C LEU A 201 -5.82 6.44 -8.12
N GLY A 202 -5.75 5.53 -9.09
CA GLY A 202 -4.82 5.57 -10.20
C GLY A 202 -5.52 6.03 -11.47
N THR A 203 -4.85 6.79 -12.34
CA THR A 203 -5.40 7.09 -13.66
C THR A 203 -5.58 5.83 -14.49
N ARG A 204 -6.39 5.90 -15.55
CA ARG A 204 -6.49 4.79 -16.50
C ARG A 204 -5.13 4.43 -17.11
N ALA A 205 -4.33 5.43 -17.48
CA ALA A 205 -2.99 5.22 -17.99
C ALA A 205 -2.02 4.66 -16.94
N GLN A 206 -2.14 5.02 -15.66
CA GLN A 206 -1.36 4.40 -14.58
C GLN A 206 -1.72 2.92 -14.43
N ASN A 207 -2.99 2.58 -14.56
CA ASN A 207 -3.45 1.22 -14.37
C ASN A 207 -3.06 0.30 -15.54
N VAL A 208 -3.22 0.74 -16.79
CA VAL A 208 -3.06 -0.11 -17.99
C VAL A 208 -2.32 0.53 -19.17
N GLY A 209 -1.70 1.70 -19.01
CA GLY A 209 -1.07 2.44 -20.10
C GLY A 209 -2.07 2.80 -21.20
N THR A 210 -1.71 2.57 -22.46
CA THR A 210 -2.63 2.75 -23.59
C THR A 210 -3.61 1.59 -23.74
N ASN A 211 -3.36 0.47 -23.05
CA ASN A 211 -4.06 -0.80 -23.20
C ASN A 211 -3.99 -1.37 -24.63
N ARG A 212 -2.92 -1.05 -25.37
CA ARG A 212 -2.67 -1.54 -26.75
C ARG A 212 -1.40 -2.39 -26.85
N ASP A 213 -0.43 -2.19 -25.96
CA ASP A 213 0.79 -2.99 -25.96
C ASP A 213 0.51 -4.40 -25.39
N ARG A 214 0.93 -5.43 -26.14
CA ARG A 214 0.82 -6.84 -25.74
C ARG A 214 1.64 -7.18 -24.49
N ASN A 215 2.69 -6.41 -24.22
CA ASN A 215 3.53 -6.57 -23.03
C ASN A 215 2.94 -5.86 -21.80
N GLY A 216 1.84 -5.13 -21.98
CA GLY A 216 1.17 -4.34 -20.95
C GLY A 216 1.75 -2.93 -20.81
N GLY A 217 0.92 -2.04 -20.28
CA GLY A 217 1.30 -0.68 -19.89
C GLY A 217 0.84 -0.37 -18.47
N GLY A 218 1.35 0.72 -17.90
CA GLY A 218 1.10 1.07 -16.50
C GLY A 218 1.53 -0.04 -15.55
N MET A 219 0.73 -0.29 -14.50
CA MET A 219 0.87 -1.45 -13.61
C MET A 219 0.75 -2.78 -14.37
N GLY A 220 -0.10 -2.80 -15.40
CA GLY A 220 -0.32 -3.96 -16.26
C GLY A 220 0.93 -4.50 -16.94
N TYR A 221 1.99 -3.70 -17.13
CA TYR A 221 3.27 -4.19 -17.63
C TYR A 221 3.87 -5.25 -16.71
N ALA A 222 4.19 -4.89 -15.46
CA ALA A 222 4.82 -5.80 -14.51
C ALA A 222 3.94 -7.03 -14.23
N GLU A 223 2.63 -6.82 -14.10
CA GLU A 223 1.67 -7.91 -13.92
C GLU A 223 1.66 -8.90 -15.09
N THR A 224 1.75 -8.41 -16.33
CA THR A 224 1.78 -9.24 -17.52
C THR A 224 3.08 -10.04 -17.59
N GLN A 225 4.22 -9.41 -17.33
CA GLN A 225 5.51 -10.10 -17.34
C GLN A 225 5.55 -11.24 -16.31
N ILE A 226 5.05 -10.99 -15.09
CA ILE A 226 5.01 -12.01 -14.02
C ILE A 226 4.06 -13.16 -14.38
N ARG A 227 2.85 -12.85 -14.89
CA ARG A 227 1.90 -13.90 -15.31
C ARG A 227 2.48 -14.77 -16.41
N ASN A 228 3.07 -14.16 -17.44
CA ASN A 228 3.65 -14.90 -18.57
C ASN A 228 4.79 -15.80 -18.10
N ALA A 229 5.71 -15.27 -17.30
CA ALA A 229 6.81 -16.03 -16.72
C ALA A 229 6.31 -17.25 -15.90
N ILE A 230 5.31 -17.06 -15.05
CA ILE A 230 4.74 -18.14 -14.24
C ILE A 230 3.99 -19.17 -15.10
N HIS A 231 3.35 -18.74 -16.20
CA HIS A 231 2.70 -19.66 -17.13
C HIS A 231 3.71 -20.49 -17.94
N GLU A 232 4.83 -19.90 -18.32
CA GLU A 232 5.91 -20.58 -19.06
C GLU A 232 6.75 -21.47 -18.14
N HIS A 233 6.96 -21.04 -16.89
CA HIS A 233 7.78 -21.69 -15.87
C HIS A 233 7.01 -21.81 -14.54
N PRO A 234 6.14 -22.84 -14.39
CA PRO A 234 5.27 -23.00 -13.21
C PRO A 234 5.97 -23.09 -11.85
N GLU A 235 7.26 -23.41 -11.83
CA GLU A 235 8.10 -23.42 -10.63
C GLU A 235 8.51 -22.02 -10.15
N THR A 236 8.31 -20.99 -10.97
CA THR A 236 8.69 -19.59 -10.70
C THR A 236 7.98 -19.06 -9.45
N LYS A 237 8.77 -18.46 -8.55
CA LYS A 237 8.29 -17.81 -7.33
C LYS A 237 8.81 -16.38 -7.31
N VAL A 238 7.92 -15.40 -7.36
CA VAL A 238 8.30 -14.00 -7.55
C VAL A 238 8.08 -13.21 -6.29
N PHE A 239 9.17 -12.73 -5.67
CA PHE A 239 9.07 -11.67 -4.67
C PHE A 239 8.62 -10.41 -5.38
N TYR A 240 7.46 -9.89 -5.01
CA TYR A 240 6.80 -8.76 -5.65
C TYR A 240 6.50 -7.69 -4.61
N LYS A 241 6.91 -6.45 -4.90
CA LYS A 241 6.75 -5.32 -3.99
C LYS A 241 6.31 -4.08 -4.74
N VAL A 242 5.23 -3.46 -4.27
CA VAL A 242 4.72 -2.20 -4.82
C VAL A 242 4.66 -1.16 -3.72
N THR A 243 5.32 -0.04 -3.96
CA THR A 243 5.33 1.12 -3.07
C THR A 243 4.64 2.29 -3.77
N PRO A 244 3.38 2.61 -3.42
CA PRO A 244 2.76 3.87 -3.80
C PRO A 244 3.55 5.04 -3.19
N VAL A 245 3.93 6.01 -4.02
CA VAL A 245 4.79 7.13 -3.62
C VAL A 245 3.98 8.42 -3.57
N TYR A 246 3.80 8.95 -2.37
CA TYR A 246 3.07 10.20 -2.11
C TYR A 246 4.04 11.33 -1.76
N GLN A 247 3.69 12.58 -2.10
CA GLN A 247 4.41 13.74 -1.61
C GLN A 247 3.64 14.41 -0.46
N GLY A 248 4.23 14.42 0.73
CA GLY A 248 3.61 15.03 1.91
C GLY A 248 2.24 14.43 2.26
N SER A 249 1.21 15.28 2.33
CA SER A 249 -0.17 14.91 2.68
C SER A 249 -1.06 14.60 1.48
N GLU A 250 -0.50 14.44 0.28
CA GLU A 250 -1.26 14.09 -0.91
C GLU A 250 -2.04 12.79 -0.73
N LEU A 251 -3.29 12.77 -1.17
CA LEU A 251 -4.17 11.60 -1.08
C LEU A 251 -3.94 10.62 -2.23
N LEU A 252 -3.52 11.11 -3.39
CA LEU A 252 -3.14 10.28 -4.53
C LEU A 252 -1.62 10.09 -4.55
N PRO A 253 -1.11 8.89 -4.85
CA PRO A 253 0.31 8.74 -5.10
C PRO A 253 0.66 9.42 -6.43
N ARG A 254 1.87 9.95 -6.54
CA ARG A 254 2.44 10.44 -7.81
C ARG A 254 2.76 9.31 -8.79
N GLY A 255 2.84 8.08 -8.28
CA GLY A 255 3.07 6.87 -9.01
C GLY A 255 3.40 5.72 -8.06
N SER A 256 3.77 4.59 -8.63
CA SER A 256 4.11 3.38 -7.90
C SER A 256 5.48 2.87 -8.33
N HIS A 257 6.33 2.58 -7.37
CA HIS A 257 7.58 1.86 -7.60
C HIS A 257 7.30 0.36 -7.46
N VAL A 258 7.54 -0.40 -8.52
CA VAL A 258 7.27 -1.83 -8.62
C VAL A 258 8.58 -2.59 -8.78
N ARG A 259 8.82 -3.54 -7.87
CA ARG A 259 9.95 -4.47 -7.91
C ARG A 259 9.43 -5.89 -8.00
N ALA A 260 10.02 -6.68 -8.88
CA ALA A 260 9.74 -8.12 -8.98
C ALA A 260 11.06 -8.89 -9.16
N TYR A 261 11.23 -9.98 -8.42
CA TYR A 261 12.44 -10.78 -8.46
C TYR A 261 12.10 -12.25 -8.25
N SER A 262 12.44 -13.13 -9.20
CA SER A 262 12.26 -14.57 -9.06
C SER A 262 13.29 -15.12 -8.05
N VAL A 263 12.80 -15.70 -6.96
CA VAL A 263 13.61 -16.07 -5.80
C VAL A 263 14.25 -17.45 -5.91
N ASN A 264 13.76 -18.29 -6.83
CA ASN A 264 14.19 -19.67 -7.01
C ASN A 264 15.28 -19.86 -8.08
N ASP A 265 15.70 -18.78 -8.74
CA ASP A 265 16.68 -18.77 -9.83
C ASP A 265 17.52 -17.48 -9.89
N ASP A 266 17.59 -16.74 -8.77
CA ASP A 266 18.35 -15.50 -8.65
C ASP A 266 17.98 -14.43 -9.70
N GLY A 267 16.68 -14.27 -9.97
CA GLY A 267 16.16 -13.23 -10.85
C GLY A 267 16.37 -13.53 -12.34
N GLN A 268 16.70 -14.76 -12.72
CA GLN A 268 16.90 -15.12 -14.13
C GLN A 268 15.59 -15.09 -14.94
N THR A 269 14.49 -15.61 -14.38
CA THR A 269 13.18 -15.64 -15.05
C THR A 269 12.46 -14.30 -14.91
N VAL A 270 12.48 -13.68 -13.73
CA VAL A 270 11.86 -12.36 -13.50
C VAL A 270 12.82 -11.49 -12.71
N ASN A 271 13.24 -10.37 -13.29
CA ASN A 271 13.88 -9.28 -12.57
C ASN A 271 13.40 -7.96 -13.17
N LEU A 272 12.55 -7.25 -12.42
CA LEU A 272 11.90 -6.03 -12.85
C LEU A 272 12.09 -4.95 -11.79
N ASN A 273 12.29 -3.73 -12.28
CA ASN A 273 12.35 -2.54 -11.46
C ASN A 273 11.80 -1.37 -12.27
N VAL A 274 10.54 -1.02 -12.01
CA VAL A 274 9.82 -0.03 -12.80
C VAL A 274 9.15 1.03 -11.94
N TRP A 275 9.17 2.25 -12.45
CA TRP A 275 8.34 3.35 -11.98
C TRP A 275 7.12 3.46 -12.87
N VAL A 276 5.92 3.44 -12.28
CA VAL A 276 4.65 3.63 -12.98
C VAL A 276 4.07 4.98 -12.57
N SER A 277 3.96 5.93 -13.50
CA SER A 277 3.50 7.28 -13.18
C SER A 277 1.98 7.34 -13.02
N ASN A 278 1.49 8.04 -12.00
CA ASN A 278 0.05 8.29 -11.81
C ASN A 278 -0.42 9.52 -12.60
N THR A 279 -0.21 9.48 -13.92
CA THR A 279 -0.53 10.58 -14.84
C THR A 279 -1.48 10.13 -15.93
N GLN A 280 -2.16 11.09 -16.57
CA GLN A 280 -2.96 10.87 -17.76
C GLN A 280 -2.61 11.98 -18.76
N LYS A 281 -2.22 11.60 -19.98
CA LYS A 281 -1.88 12.58 -21.01
C LYS A 281 -3.05 13.54 -21.26
N GLY A 282 -2.79 14.84 -21.15
CA GLY A 282 -3.79 15.89 -21.33
C GLY A 282 -4.55 16.25 -20.05
N VAL A 283 -4.23 15.68 -18.89
CA VAL A 283 -4.91 15.98 -17.63
C VAL A 283 -3.91 16.44 -16.58
N LYS A 284 -4.24 17.55 -15.90
CA LYS A 284 -3.53 18.04 -14.72
C LYS A 284 -4.28 17.59 -13.47
N ILE A 285 -3.69 16.66 -12.74
CA ILE A 285 -4.25 16.10 -11.50
C ILE A 285 -3.80 16.95 -10.31
N ASN A 286 -4.75 17.25 -9.42
CA ASN A 286 -4.47 17.71 -8.07
C ASN A 286 -4.33 16.49 -7.15
N TYR A 287 -3.10 16.09 -6.86
CA TYR A 287 -2.82 14.91 -6.04
C TYR A 287 -3.21 15.09 -4.57
N GLN A 288 -3.50 16.33 -4.14
CA GLN A 288 -3.91 16.60 -2.76
C GLN A 288 -5.31 16.04 -2.47
N ASP A 289 -6.21 16.02 -3.45
CA ASP A 289 -7.61 15.64 -3.24
C ASP A 289 -8.22 14.77 -4.36
N GLY A 290 -7.54 14.61 -5.50
CA GLY A 290 -8.01 13.84 -6.65
C GLY A 290 -8.78 14.65 -7.69
N THR A 291 -9.04 15.94 -7.44
CA THR A 291 -9.61 16.84 -8.45
C THR A 291 -8.67 16.96 -9.65
N HIS A 292 -9.21 17.32 -10.81
CA HIS A 292 -8.40 17.40 -12.03
C HIS A 292 -8.99 18.40 -13.02
N ASN A 293 -8.14 18.87 -13.93
CA ASN A 293 -8.52 19.70 -15.07
C ASN A 293 -7.92 19.08 -16.33
N GLY A 294 -8.69 18.99 -17.41
CA GLY A 294 -8.29 18.45 -18.71
C GLY A 294 -8.79 19.29 -19.87
#